data_AF-A0A2T5JC01-F1
#
_entry.id   AF-A0A2T5JC01-F1
#
_cell.length_a   1.000
_cell.length_b   1.000
_cell.length_c   1.000
_cell.angle_alpha   90.00
_cell.angle_beta   90.00
_cell.angle_gamma   90.00
#
_symmetry.space_group_name_H-M   'P 1'
#
loop_
_entity.id
_entity.type
_entity.pdbx_description
1 polymer ?
#
loop_
_entity_poly.entity_id
_entity_poly.type
_entity_poly.pdbx_seq_one_letter_code
_entity_poly.pdbx_strand_id
1 'polypeptide(L)' 'MDIQTEKIALAKRVLDIEDEILLKELKTLLEVHGNYSPLDLPDYVKEGVEKSRRQVEEGQTIPHNEVMGKYPKYYKHL' A
#
# COMPACT_ATOMS: atom_id res chain seq x y z
N MET A 1 -22.23 -12.60 8.05
CA MET A 1 -21.06 -13.35 7.58
C MET A 1 -20.42 -13.99 8.79
N ASP A 2 -20.25 -15.30 8.82
CA ASP A 2 -19.59 -15.98 9.95
C ASP A 2 -18.08 -15.93 9.77
N ILE A 3 -17.41 -15.23 10.68
CA ILE A 3 -15.96 -15.00 10.62
C ILE A 3 -15.15 -16.30 10.76
N GLN A 4 -15.71 -17.33 11.42
CA GLN A 4 -15.02 -18.61 11.56
C GLN A 4 -15.05 -19.40 10.24
N THR A 5 -16.20 -19.42 9.58
CA THR A 5 -16.34 -20.02 8.24
C THR A 5 -15.37 -19.38 7.23
N GLU A 6 -15.25 -18.05 7.24
CA GLU A 6 -14.31 -17.30 6.39
C GLU A 6 -12.84 -17.67 6.64
N LYS A 7 -12.43 -17.75 7.91
CA LYS A 7 -11.05 -18.14 8.27
C LYS A 7 -10.70 -19.54 7.77
N ILE A 8 -11.63 -20.48 7.90
CA ILE A 8 -11.43 -21.86 7.43
C ILE A 8 -11.31 -21.90 5.90
N ALA A 9 -12.15 -21.14 5.19
CA ALA A 9 -12.08 -21.04 3.73
C ALA A 9 -10.74 -20.45 3.26
N LEU A 10 -10.25 -19.42 3.93
CA LEU A 10 -8.96 -18.80 3.63
C LEU A 10 -7.81 -19.79 3.88
N ALA A 11 -7.82 -20.48 5.03
CA ALA A 11 -6.78 -21.46 5.37
C ALA A 11 -6.65 -22.57 4.33
N LYS A 12 -7.77 -23.10 3.81
CA LYS A 12 -7.76 -24.09 2.73
C LYS A 12 -7.09 -23.54 1.47
N ARG A 13 -7.46 -22.33 1.06
CA ARG A 13 -6.89 -21.70 -0.13
C ARG A 13 -5.40 -21.43 -0.01
N VAL A 14 -4.90 -21.16 1.20
CA VAL A 14 -3.46 -21.01 1.47
C VAL A 14 -2.71 -22.34 1.35
N LEU A 15 -3.31 -23.44 1.81
CA LEU A 15 -2.72 -24.79 1.69
C LEU A 15 -2.58 -25.24 0.23
N ASP A 16 -3.46 -24.75 -0.65
CA ASP A 16 -3.46 -25.06 -2.08
C ASP A 16 -2.46 -24.21 -2.91
N ILE A 17 -1.70 -23.29 -2.28
CA ILE A 17 -0.72 -22.45 -2.98
C ILE A 17 0.55 -23.26 -3.24
N GLU A 18 0.85 -23.50 -4.52
CA GLU A 18 2.11 -24.10 -4.96
C GLU A 18 3.16 -23.07 -5.39
N ASP A 19 2.74 -21.83 -5.66
CA ASP A 19 3.62 -20.73 -6.06
C ASP A 19 4.33 -20.11 -4.83
N GLU A 20 5.65 -20.32 -4.75
CA GLU A 20 6.50 -19.81 -3.66
C GLU A 20 6.49 -18.27 -3.57
N ILE A 21 6.36 -17.56 -4.69
CA ILE A 21 6.31 -16.09 -4.69
C ILE A 21 5.01 -15.62 -4.05
N LEU A 22 3.88 -16.20 -4.45
CA LEU A 22 2.57 -15.87 -3.90
C LEU A 22 2.50 -16.16 -2.39
N LEU A 23 3.11 -17.25 -1.92
CA LEU A 23 3.18 -17.58 -0.51
C LEU A 23 4.03 -16.57 0.29
N LYS A 24 5.15 -16.11 -0.27
CA LYS A 24 6.00 -15.08 0.34
C LYS A 24 5.28 -13.74 0.44
N GLU A 25 4.60 -13.31 -0.62
CA GLU A 25 3.81 -12.07 -0.64
C GLU A 25 2.69 -12.11 0.41
N LEU A 26 1.96 -13.22 0.49
CA LEU A 26 0.92 -13.41 1.50
C LEU A 26 1.49 -13.36 2.92
N LYS A 27 2.63 -14.03 3.16
CA LYS A 27 3.32 -13.98 4.45
C LYS A 27 3.68 -12.55 4.82
N THR A 28 4.27 -11.80 3.90
CA THR A 28 4.57 -10.38 4.11
C THR A 28 3.31 -9.59 4.40
N LEU A 29 2.21 -9.80 3.67
CA LEU A 29 0.96 -9.09 3.91
C LEU A 29 0.39 -9.36 5.31
N LEU A 30 0.43 -10.61 5.77
CA LEU A 30 -0.01 -11.00 7.13
C LEU A 30 0.90 -10.44 8.22
N GLU A 31 2.22 -10.36 7.99
CA GLU A 31 3.20 -9.79 8.92
C GLU A 31 3.17 -8.26 8.94
N VAL A 32 2.95 -7.63 7.79
CA VAL A 32 2.82 -6.17 7.62
C VAL A 32 1.51 -5.70 8.23
N HIS A 33 0.39 -6.39 8.04
CA HIS A 33 -0.85 -6.04 8.74
C HIS A 33 -0.76 -6.17 10.27
N GLY A 34 0.17 -6.98 10.79
CA GLY A 34 0.47 -7.07 12.21
C GLY A 34 1.34 -5.93 12.76
N ASN A 35 2.07 -5.20 11.90
CA ASN A 35 3.08 -4.19 12.29
C ASN A 35 2.91 -2.81 11.62
N TYR A 36 1.98 -2.68 10.68
CA TYR A 36 1.73 -1.48 9.88
C TYR A 36 0.23 -1.23 9.86
N SER A 37 -0.30 -0.70 10.97
CA SER A 37 -1.60 -0.05 10.91
C SER A 37 -1.40 1.33 10.25
N PRO A 38 -2.31 1.79 9.38
CA PRO A 38 -2.40 3.21 9.03
C PRO A 38 -2.50 4.12 10.28
N LEU A 39 -2.92 3.56 11.43
CA LEU A 39 -2.91 4.22 12.73
C LEU A 39 -1.50 4.37 13.34
N ASP A 40 -0.51 3.60 12.90
CA ASP A 40 0.86 3.59 13.42
C ASP A 40 1.80 4.53 12.64
N LEU A 41 1.30 5.20 11.60
CA LEU A 41 2.06 6.23 10.90
C LEU A 41 2.35 7.41 11.86
N PRO A 42 3.58 7.96 11.86
CA PRO A 42 3.87 9.20 12.56
C PRO A 42 2.92 10.32 12.14
N ASP A 43 2.56 11.20 13.06
CA ASP A 43 1.56 12.25 12.81
C ASP A 43 1.92 13.13 11.60
N TYR A 44 3.20 13.44 11.41
CA TYR A 44 3.66 14.22 10.25
C TYR A 44 3.37 13.53 8.89
N VAL A 45 3.36 12.19 8.85
CA VAL A 45 3.03 11.43 7.64
C VAL A 45 1.53 11.52 7.38
N LYS A 46 0.71 11.32 8.41
CA LYS A 46 -0.76 11.44 8.33
C LYS A 46 -1.17 12.85 7.88
N GLU A 47 -0.56 13.87 8.46
CA GLU A 47 -0.74 15.27 8.07
C GLU A 47 -0.33 15.52 6.62
N GLY A 48 0.79 14.93 6.17
CA GLY A 48 1.24 15.00 4.78
C GLY A 48 0.23 14.41 3.79
N VAL A 49 -0.38 13.28 4.14
CA VAL A 49 -1.43 12.63 3.33
C VAL A 49 -2.67 13.51 3.23
N GLU A 50 -3.18 14.01 4.36
CA GLU A 50 -4.37 14.88 4.37
C GLU A 50 -4.13 16.21 3.66
N LYS A 51 -2.92 16.78 3.80
CA LYS A 51 -2.51 17.94 3.01
C LYS A 51 -2.54 17.63 1.53
N SER A 52 -1.97 16.50 1.10
CA SER A 52 -1.91 16.11 -0.30
C SER A 52 -3.32 15.94 -0.90
N ARG A 53 -4.24 15.33 -0.15
CA ARG A 53 -5.66 15.21 -0.55
C ARG A 53 -6.31 16.58 -0.78
N ARG A 54 -6.14 17.51 0.16
CA ARG A 54 -6.65 18.87 0.04
C ARG A 54 -6.09 19.61 -1.17
N GLN A 55 -4.78 19.45 -1.43
CA GLN A 55 -4.15 20.06 -2.60
C GLN A 55 -4.75 19.54 -3.92
N VAL A 56 -5.12 18.27 -3.99
CA VAL A 56 -5.82 17.71 -5.16
C VAL A 56 -7.22 18.30 -5.30
N GLU A 57 -7.99 18.39 -4.20
CA GLU A 57 -9.33 18.99 -4.19
C GLU A 57 -9.32 20.48 -4.58
N GLU A 58 -8.28 21.20 -4.17
CA GLU A 58 -8.05 22.61 -4.52
C GLU A 58 -7.41 22.80 -5.91
N GLY A 59 -7.14 21.73 -6.66
CA GLY A 59 -6.52 21.79 -7.98
C GLY A 59 -5.05 22.20 -7.99
N GLN A 60 -4.37 22.14 -6.83
CA GLN A 60 -2.95 22.46 -6.65
C GLN A 60 -2.04 21.29 -7.07
N THR A 61 -2.38 20.62 -8.16
CA THR A 61 -1.58 19.53 -8.73
C THR A 61 -0.65 20.06 -9.81
N ILE A 62 0.52 19.44 -9.95
CA ILE A 62 1.45 19.73 -11.05
C ILE A 62 1.36 18.57 -12.06
N PRO A 63 1.26 18.83 -13.36
CA PRO A 63 1.28 17.80 -14.38
C PRO A 63 2.51 16.88 -14.27
N HIS A 64 2.30 15.59 -14.50
CA HIS A 64 3.33 14.57 -14.34
C HIS A 64 4.60 14.84 -15.19
N ASN A 65 4.40 15.26 -16.44
CA ASN A 65 5.49 15.63 -17.36
C ASN A 65 6.33 16.80 -16.83
N GLU A 66 5.71 17.82 -16.21
CA GLU A 66 6.42 18.95 -15.63
C GLU A 66 7.25 18.55 -14.40
N VAL A 67 6.68 17.73 -13.52
CA VAL A 67 7.42 17.18 -12.37
C VAL A 67 8.61 16.34 -12.83
N MET A 68 8.40 15.45 -13.81
CA MET A 68 9.46 14.61 -14.35
C MET A 68 10.56 15.41 -15.04
N GLY A 69 10.20 16.48 -15.77
CA GLY A 69 11.17 17.41 -16.35
C GLY A 69 12.03 18.11 -15.30
N LYS A 70 11.47 18.43 -14.13
CA LYS A 70 12.17 19.08 -13.02
C LYS A 70 13.08 18.15 -12.22
N TYR A 71 12.78 16.85 -12.19
CA TYR A 71 13.52 15.87 -11.38
C TYR A 71 14.03 14.65 -12.17
N PRO A 72 14.88 14.86 -13.20
CA PRO A 72 15.32 13.78 -14.09
C PRO A 72 16.14 12.69 -13.40
N LYS A 73 16.74 12.99 -12.24
CA LYS A 73 17.51 12.02 -11.44
C LYS A 73 16.68 10.84 -10.92
N TYR A 74 15.38 11.02 -10.72
CA TYR A 74 14.48 9.97 -10.24
C TYR A 74 13.85 9.17 -11.39
N TYR A 75 14.08 9.60 -12.64
CA TYR A 75 13.53 8.97 -13.84
C TYR A 75 14.43 7.86 -14.42
N LYS A 76 15.73 7.84 -14.07
CA LYS A 76 16.72 6.90 -14.65
C LYS A 76 16.54 5.43 -14.25
N HIS A 77 15.54 5.11 -13.42
CA HIS A 77 15.32 3.77 -12.86
C HIS A 77 13.87 3.28 -13.02
N LEU A 78 13.07 3.99 -13.82
CA LEU A 78 11.75 3.55 -14.30
C LEU A 78 11.87 3.18 -15.79
#